data_AF-Q18AC5-F1
#
_entry.id   AF-Q18AC5-F1
#
_cell.length_a   1.000
_cell.length_b   1.000
_cell.length_c   1.000
_cell.angle_alpha   90.00
_cell.angle_beta   90.00
_cell.angle_gamma   90.00
#
_symmetry.space_group_name_H-M   'P 1'
#
loop_
_entity.id
_entity.type
_entity.pdbx_description
1 polymer ?
#
loop_
_entity_poly.entity_id
_entity_poly.type
_entity_poly.pdbx_seq_one_letter_code
_entity_poly.pdbx_strand_id
1 'polypeptide(L)'
;MFSIYKVKLKTKRTLEQVRNQSADFEYSEEGLKNTLRYYNLIDGLEVIVVKFKDEYSLAGCDEKDVEKIRDAYYILEQDEYFGCYINEYERFKKDWENGECGGEIGMMFSDDEVEIIEKLREG
;
A
#
# COMPACT_ATOMS: atom_id res chain seq x y z
N MET A 1 -6.98 21.33 2.98
CA MET A 1 -7.65 21.03 1.72
C MET A 1 -7.26 19.62 1.37
N PHE A 2 -8.24 18.74 1.14
CA PHE A 2 -7.97 17.38 0.67
C PHE A 2 -8.60 17.23 -0.70
N SER A 3 -7.99 16.40 -1.54
CA SER A 3 -8.50 16.10 -2.88
C SER A 3 -8.64 14.61 -3.06
N ILE A 4 -9.68 14.17 -3.75
CA ILE A 4 -9.90 12.76 -4.05
C ILE A 4 -9.63 12.55 -5.53
N TYR A 5 -8.79 11.56 -5.85
CA TYR A 5 -8.40 11.23 -7.21
C TYR A 5 -8.65 9.75 -7.49
N LYS A 6 -8.99 9.45 -8.73
CA LYS A 6 -8.75 8.12 -9.31
C LYS A 6 -7.35 8.14 -9.92
N VAL A 7 -6.51 7.18 -9.54
CA VAL A 7 -5.12 7.11 -9.97
C VAL A 7 -4.77 5.72 -10.47
N LYS A 8 -3.71 5.62 -11.26
CA LYS A 8 -3.01 4.37 -11.55
C LYS A 8 -1.69 4.35 -10.77
N LEU A 9 -1.43 3.25 -10.07
CA LEU A 9 -0.19 3.07 -9.31
C LEU A 9 1.00 2.76 -10.24
N LYS A 10 2.13 3.41 -9.98
CA LYS A 10 3.43 3.27 -10.64
C LYS A 10 4.50 2.83 -9.63
N THR A 11 4.24 1.71 -8.97
CA THR A 11 5.01 1.27 -7.82
C THR A 11 6.11 0.29 -8.16
N LYS A 12 6.14 -0.26 -9.38
CA LYS A 12 7.11 -1.28 -9.79
C LYS A 12 8.53 -0.84 -9.53
N ARG A 13 9.29 -1.72 -8.90
CA ARG A 13 10.69 -1.47 -8.55
C ARG A 13 11.55 -2.72 -8.55
N THR A 14 12.86 -2.51 -8.52
CA THR A 14 13.88 -3.55 -8.32
C THR A 14 14.26 -3.65 -6.85
N LEU A 15 14.90 -4.76 -6.47
CA LEU A 15 15.42 -4.93 -5.11
C LEU A 15 16.46 -3.86 -4.74
N GLU A 16 17.25 -3.41 -5.70
CA GLU A 16 18.23 -2.33 -5.49
C GLU A 16 17.56 -1.00 -5.16
N GLN A 17 16.47 -0.65 -5.86
CA GLN A 17 15.69 0.55 -5.55
C GLN A 17 15.09 0.49 -4.14
N VAL A 18 14.56 -0.67 -3.72
CA VAL A 18 14.06 -0.88 -2.36
C VAL A 18 15.18 -0.68 -1.33
N ARG A 19 16.34 -1.31 -1.53
CA ARG A 19 17.50 -1.15 -0.64
C ARG A 19 17.93 0.31 -0.50
N ASN A 20 17.95 1.06 -1.59
CA ASN A 20 18.34 2.47 -1.58
C ASN A 20 17.32 3.35 -0.86
N GLN A 21 16.01 3.06 -1.00
CA GLN A 21 14.95 3.78 -0.29
C GLN A 21 14.93 3.47 1.21
N SER A 22 15.29 2.25 1.57
CA SER A 22 15.34 1.76 2.95
C SER A 22 16.71 1.95 3.61
N ALA A 23 17.62 2.74 3.03
CA ALA A 23 19.01 2.84 3.48
C ALA A 23 19.17 3.34 4.93
N ASP A 24 18.18 4.08 5.43
CA ASP A 24 18.13 4.58 6.81
C ASP A 24 17.61 3.54 7.82
N PHE A 25 17.12 2.39 7.36
CA PHE A 25 16.55 1.32 8.18
C PHE A 25 17.35 0.03 8.03
N GLU A 26 17.64 -0.64 9.16
CA GLU A 26 18.26 -1.97 9.15
C GLU A 26 17.20 -3.05 8.89
N TYR A 27 16.65 -3.09 7.67
CA TYR A 27 15.74 -4.15 7.26
C TYR A 27 16.48 -5.47 7.00
N SER A 28 15.86 -6.58 7.40
CA SER A 28 16.30 -7.90 7.00
C SER A 28 16.16 -8.12 5.49
N GLU A 29 16.90 -9.08 4.94
CA GLU A 29 16.75 -9.49 3.52
C GLU A 29 15.34 -9.98 3.20
N GLU A 30 14.63 -10.53 4.19
CA GLU A 30 13.23 -10.93 4.05
C GLU A 30 12.31 -9.70 4.02
N GLY A 31 12.53 -8.74 4.92
CA GLY A 31 11.84 -7.45 4.91
C GLY A 31 11.94 -6.74 3.56
N LEU A 32 13.16 -6.61 3.02
CA LEU A 32 13.39 -6.02 1.70
C LEU A 32 12.64 -6.76 0.56
N LYS A 33 12.59 -8.09 0.62
CA LYS A 33 11.83 -8.90 -0.36
C LYS A 33 10.33 -8.71 -0.19
N ASN A 34 9.83 -8.58 1.03
CA ASN A 34 8.42 -8.30 1.30
C ASN A 34 8.03 -6.92 0.77
N THR A 35 8.83 -5.88 1.04
CA THR A 35 8.64 -4.54 0.47
C THR A 35 8.61 -4.58 -1.07
N LEU A 36 9.55 -5.30 -1.69
CA LEU A 36 9.56 -5.48 -3.15
C LEU A 36 8.29 -6.19 -3.67
N ARG A 37 7.83 -7.23 -2.98
CA ARG A 37 6.61 -7.97 -3.34
C ARG A 37 5.38 -7.09 -3.23
N TYR A 38 5.26 -6.31 -2.15
CA TYR A 38 4.19 -5.34 -1.95
C TYR A 38 4.08 -4.38 -3.14
N TYR A 39 5.17 -3.67 -3.44
CA TYR A 39 5.16 -2.66 -4.49
C TYR A 39 4.90 -3.22 -5.88
N ASN A 40 5.41 -4.42 -6.19
CA ASN A 40 5.17 -5.06 -7.47
C ASN A 40 3.77 -5.71 -7.57
N LEU A 41 3.15 -6.07 -6.45
CA LEU A 41 1.80 -6.66 -6.44
C LEU A 41 0.73 -5.63 -6.83
N ILE A 42 0.88 -4.40 -6.35
CA ILE A 42 -0.09 -3.31 -6.57
C ILE A 42 0.22 -2.43 -7.78
N ASP A 43 1.35 -2.67 -8.45
CA ASP A 43 1.73 -1.90 -9.64
C ASP A 43 0.68 -2.01 -10.74
N GLY A 44 0.35 -0.86 -11.34
CA GLY A 44 -0.62 -0.74 -12.41
C GLY A 44 -2.08 -0.82 -11.98
N LEU A 45 -2.39 -1.02 -10.69
CA LEU A 45 -3.76 -0.97 -10.21
C LEU A 45 -4.36 0.43 -10.34
N GLU A 46 -5.65 0.49 -10.68
CA GLU A 46 -6.44 1.71 -10.61
C GLU A 46 -7.16 1.75 -9.26
N VAL A 47 -6.91 2.81 -8.49
CA VAL A 47 -7.45 2.95 -7.13
C VAL A 47 -7.96 4.37 -6.89
N ILE A 48 -8.75 4.53 -5.84
CA ILE A 48 -9.18 5.83 -5.32
C ILE A 48 -8.24 6.20 -4.18
N VAL A 49 -7.70 7.41 -4.23
CA VAL A 49 -6.83 7.96 -3.19
C VAL A 49 -7.32 9.30 -2.69
N VAL A 50 -7.04 9.58 -1.42
CA VAL A 50 -7.16 10.91 -0.83
C VAL A 50 -5.77 11.53 -0.77
N LYS A 51 -5.59 12.67 -1.43
CA LYS A 51 -4.40 13.52 -1.30
C LYS A 51 -4.58 14.46 -0.12
N PHE A 52 -3.65 14.40 0.84
CA PHE A 52 -3.53 15.38 1.90
C PHE A 52 -2.09 15.88 1.96
N LYS A 53 -1.90 17.19 1.74
CA LYS A 53 -0.58 17.79 1.49
C LYS A 53 0.13 17.07 0.32
N ASP A 54 1.29 16.47 0.58
CA ASP A 54 2.17 15.88 -0.44
C ASP A 54 2.06 14.35 -0.49
N GLU A 55 1.09 13.76 0.23
CA GLU A 55 0.91 12.32 0.34
C GLU A 55 -0.47 11.88 -0.14
N TYR A 56 -0.54 10.69 -0.71
CA TYR A 56 -1.78 10.01 -1.09
C TYR A 56 -2.00 8.79 -0.21
N SER A 57 -3.19 8.66 0.37
CA SER A 57 -3.64 7.45 1.07
C SER A 57 -4.64 6.71 0.20
N LEU A 58 -4.57 5.38 0.18
CA LEU A 58 -5.63 4.55 -0.37
C LEU A 58 -6.96 4.87 0.34
N ALA A 59 -8.03 4.98 -0.45
CA ALA A 59 -9.39 5.24 0.04
C ALA A 59 -10.44 4.34 -0.59
N GLY A 60 -10.05 3.52 -1.59
CA GLY A 60 -10.93 2.54 -2.20
C GLY A 60 -10.31 1.91 -3.44
N CYS A 61 -10.88 0.78 -3.87
CA CYS A 61 -10.50 0.07 -5.09
C CYS A 61 -11.74 -0.59 -5.72
N ASP A 62 -11.59 -1.10 -6.95
CA ASP A 62 -12.62 -1.92 -7.58
C ASP A 62 -12.78 -3.26 -6.84
N GLU A 63 -13.99 -3.84 -6.82
CA GLU A 63 -14.29 -5.12 -6.16
C GLU A 63 -13.35 -6.26 -6.58
N LYS A 64 -12.95 -6.28 -7.86
CA LYS A 64 -12.02 -7.29 -8.42
C LYS A 64 -10.61 -7.23 -7.82
N ASP A 65 -10.23 -6.09 -7.25
CA ASP A 65 -8.88 -5.83 -6.73
C ASP A 65 -8.81 -5.91 -5.19
N VAL A 66 -9.96 -6.04 -4.50
CA VAL A 66 -10.05 -6.11 -3.03
C VAL A 66 -9.15 -7.21 -2.44
N GLU A 67 -9.15 -8.41 -3.02
CA GLU A 67 -8.29 -9.50 -2.53
C GLU A 67 -6.80 -9.18 -2.68
N LYS A 68 -6.44 -8.51 -3.77
CA LYS A 68 -5.05 -8.11 -4.02
C LYS A 68 -4.61 -7.00 -3.08
N ILE A 69 -5.49 -6.04 -2.77
CA ILE A 69 -5.23 -5.00 -1.77
C ILE A 69 -5.08 -5.63 -0.38
N ARG A 70 -5.97 -6.56 0.01
CA ARG A 70 -5.84 -7.32 1.25
C ARG A 70 -4.48 -8.02 1.34
N ASP A 71 -4.10 -8.75 0.29
CA ASP A 71 -2.84 -9.49 0.28
C ASP A 71 -1.62 -8.55 0.31
N ALA A 72 -1.68 -7.42 -0.38
CA ALA A 72 -0.66 -6.38 -0.30
C ALA A 72 -0.54 -5.81 1.12
N TYR A 73 -1.67 -5.54 1.77
CA TYR A 73 -1.69 -5.05 3.14
C TYR A 73 -1.13 -6.09 4.12
N TYR A 74 -1.46 -7.37 3.95
CA TYR A 74 -0.86 -8.43 4.77
C TYR A 74 0.67 -8.52 4.62
N ILE A 75 1.20 -8.24 3.43
CA ILE A 75 2.66 -8.16 3.22
C ILE A 75 3.27 -7.02 4.02
N LEU A 76 2.61 -5.85 4.10
CA LEU A 76 3.05 -4.73 4.95
C LEU A 76 3.00 -5.11 6.44
N GLU A 77 2.02 -5.89 6.87
CA GLU A 77 1.90 -6.39 8.24
C GLU A 77 3.02 -7.37 8.64
N GLN A 78 3.87 -7.79 7.70
CA GLN A 78 5.09 -8.57 7.99
C GLN A 78 6.30 -7.68 8.31
N ASP A 79 6.14 -6.35 8.32
CA ASP A 79 7.17 -5.42 8.71
C ASP A 79 7.58 -5.62 10.19
N GLU A 80 8.88 -5.75 10.43
CA GLU A 80 9.44 -6.06 11.75
C GLU A 80 9.31 -4.91 12.77
N TYR A 81 9.08 -3.68 12.30
CA TYR A 81 8.98 -2.49 13.13
C TYR A 81 7.53 -2.07 13.40
N PHE A 82 6.63 -2.29 12.44
CA PHE A 82 5.26 -1.76 12.50
C PHE A 82 4.15 -2.80 12.33
N GLY A 83 4.48 -4.04 11.94
CA GLY A 83 3.49 -5.10 11.69
C GLY A 83 2.79 -5.60 12.94
N CYS A 84 1.48 -5.80 12.85
CA CYS A 84 0.62 -6.32 13.91
C CYS A 84 0.22 -7.80 13.69
N TYR A 85 0.43 -8.33 12.49
CA TYR A 85 0.02 -9.69 12.07
C TYR A 85 1.18 -10.52 11.51
N ILE A 86 2.37 -10.41 12.10
CA ILE A 86 3.56 -11.16 11.67
C ILE A 86 3.30 -12.66 11.75
N ASN A 87 3.31 -13.34 10.60
CA ASN A 87 2.98 -14.77 10.46
C ASN A 87 1.57 -15.18 10.95
N GLU A 88 0.63 -14.24 11.07
CA GLU A 88 -0.73 -14.47 11.60
C GLU A 88 -1.83 -14.32 10.54
N TYR A 89 -1.65 -14.92 9.35
CA TYR A 89 -2.56 -14.75 8.20
C TYR A 89 -4.04 -15.05 8.52
N GLU A 90 -4.32 -16.15 9.22
CA GLU A 90 -5.72 -16.53 9.51
C GLU A 90 -6.41 -15.54 10.45
N ARG A 91 -5.66 -14.97 11.41
CA ARG A 91 -6.17 -13.93 12.29
C ARG A 91 -6.39 -12.64 11.50
N PHE A 92 -5.39 -12.23 10.71
CA PHE A 92 -5.49 -11.07 9.83
C PHE A 92 -6.71 -11.16 8.91
N LYS A 93 -6.88 -12.30 8.23
CA LYS A 93 -7.98 -12.51 7.29
C LYS A 93 -9.34 -12.38 7.97
N LYS A 94 -9.49 -12.94 9.17
CA LYS A 94 -10.71 -12.82 9.96
C LYS A 94 -10.98 -11.36 10.35
N ASP A 95 -9.97 -10.65 10.85
CA ASP A 95 -10.10 -9.25 11.26
C ASP A 95 -10.39 -8.34 10.04
N TRP A 96 -9.81 -8.64 8.87
CA TRP A 96 -10.12 -7.99 7.60
C TRP A 96 -11.59 -8.18 7.20
N GLU A 97 -12.08 -9.42 7.21
CA GLU A 97 -13.48 -9.75 6.87
C GLU A 97 -14.49 -9.10 7.83
N ASN A 98 -14.11 -8.88 9.09
CA ASN A 98 -14.93 -8.20 10.08
C ASN A 98 -14.84 -6.66 10.02
N GLY A 99 -13.96 -6.09 9.19
CA GLY A 99 -13.69 -4.64 9.14
C GLY A 99 -12.94 -4.12 10.36
N GLU A 100 -12.22 -4.98 11.07
CA GLU A 100 -11.46 -4.66 12.29
C GLU A 100 -9.99 -4.31 11.97
N CYS A 101 -9.55 -4.50 10.71
CA CYS A 101 -8.27 -3.99 10.20
C CYS A 101 -8.45 -2.58 9.63
N GLY A 102 -7.72 -1.59 10.16
CA GLY A 102 -7.69 -0.21 9.63
C GLY A 102 -6.92 -0.05 8.31
N GLY A 103 -6.82 -1.11 7.50
CA GLY A 103 -5.70 -1.30 6.57
C GLY A 103 -5.65 -0.37 5.37
N GLU A 104 -6.77 0.24 4.97
CA GLU A 104 -6.79 1.20 3.87
C GLU A 104 -6.01 2.49 4.21
N ILE A 105 -5.89 2.84 5.49
CA ILE A 105 -5.18 4.04 5.96
C ILE A 105 -3.66 3.82 5.99
N GLY A 106 -3.19 2.56 5.93
CA GLY A 106 -1.76 2.23 6.00
C GLY A 106 -1.04 2.27 4.64
N MET A 107 -1.76 2.33 3.52
CA MET A 107 -1.17 2.32 2.18
C MET A 107 -1.00 3.75 1.65
N MET A 108 0.22 4.25 1.77
CA MET A 108 0.62 5.60 1.38
C MET A 108 1.47 5.59 0.11
N PHE A 109 1.30 6.62 -0.72
CA PHE A 109 2.01 6.77 -1.99
C PHE A 109 2.54 8.20 -2.17
N SER A 110 3.69 8.33 -2.81
CA SER A 110 4.28 9.61 -3.22
C SER A 110 3.81 10.06 -4.60
N ASP A 111 4.07 11.32 -4.97
CA ASP A 111 3.69 11.89 -6.27
C ASP A 111 4.26 11.13 -7.48
N ASP A 112 5.44 10.51 -7.37
CA ASP A 112 6.07 9.71 -8.43
C ASP A 112 5.51 8.28 -8.56
N GLU A 113 4.82 7.79 -7.53
CA GLU A 113 4.17 6.48 -7.48
C GLU A 113 2.72 6.52 -8.01
N VAL A 114 2.20 7.69 -8.36
CA VAL A 114 0.82 7.87 -8.81
C VAL A 114 0.73 8.54 -10.18
N GLU A 115 -0.15 8.03 -11.03
CA GLU A 115 -0.61 8.70 -12.24
C GLU A 115 -2.08 9.09 -12.08
N ILE A 116 -2.37 10.39 -12.02
CA ILE A 116 -3.75 10.88 -11.90
C ILE A 116 -4.49 10.60 -13.21
N ILE A 117 -5.56 9.80 -13.11
CA ILE A 117 -6.50 9.55 -14.20
C ILE A 117 -7.61 10.60 -14.15
N GLU A 118 -8.16 10.86 -12.96
CA GLU A 118 -9.33 11.73 -12.78
C GLU A 118 -9.33 12.39 -11.39
N LYS A 119 -9.77 13.65 -11.31
CA LYS A 119 -10.07 14.33 -10.04
C LYS A 119 -11.55 14.17 -9.72
N LEU A 120 -11.86 13.46 -8.63
CA LEU A 120 -13.23 13.15 -8.22
C LEU A 120 -13.83 14.24 -7.33
N ARG A 121 -13.03 14.82 -6.43
CA ARG A 121 -13.51 15.83 -5.47
C ARG A 121 -12.38 16.72 -4.95
N GLU A 122 -12.73 17.94 -4.56
CA GLU A 122 -11.91 18.86 -3.77
C GLU A 122 -12.69 19.29 -2.52
N GLY A 123 -12.01 19.36 -1.38
CA GLY A 123 -12.59 19.68 -0.07
C GLY A 123 -11.73 20.60 0.78
#